data_AF-A0A2V7FZ50-F1
#
_entry.id   AF-A0A2V7FZ50-F1
#
_cell.length_a   1.000
_cell.length_b   1.000
_cell.length_c   1.000
_cell.angle_alpha   90.00
_cell.angle_beta   90.00
_cell.angle_gamma   90.00
#
_symmetry.space_group_name_H-M   'P 1'
#
loop_
_entity.id
_entity.type
_entity.pdbx_description
1 polymer ?
#
loop_
_entity_poly.entity_id
_entity_poly.type
_entity_poly.pdbx_seq_one_letter_code
_entity_poly.pdbx_strand_id
1 'polypeptide(L)'
;MKHLLLAGLIAWACGSALPVVAVAQAEHAVETAAIDPSWLQFDTATQAVSFQLIAGLTGLNGALNFNGFRDGGLTLTVPLGSNVVLHFRNHDGMLPHSAEVIADTHPLPPGPVAPAFARALTVRLEQGLISEQTDDIRFIADRGGSHLIFCGVPGHGAAGMWIRLEVLGSIRTPS
;
A
#
# COMPACT_ATOMS: atom_id res chain seq x y z
N MET A 1 26.30 64.36 -61.80
CA MET A 1 27.74 64.09 -61.59
C MET A 1 27.90 62.69 -61.03
N LYS A 2 28.66 61.85 -61.75
CA LYS A 2 29.40 60.64 -61.30
C LYS A 2 28.59 59.46 -60.72
N HIS A 3 28.30 58.53 -61.64
CA HIS A 3 28.57 57.09 -61.61
C HIS A 3 28.87 56.37 -60.27
N LEU A 4 28.27 55.18 -60.09
CA LEU A 4 28.91 53.84 -60.24
C LEU A 4 28.49 52.79 -59.16
N LEU A 5 28.08 51.61 -59.65
CA LEU A 5 28.21 50.23 -59.12
C LEU A 5 27.38 49.67 -57.94
N LEU A 6 26.40 48.84 -58.35
CA LEU A 6 26.09 47.45 -57.99
C LEU A 6 26.82 46.72 -56.84
N ALA A 7 26.05 46.21 -55.88
CA ALA A 7 26.11 44.88 -55.23
C ALA A 7 24.81 44.75 -54.41
N GLY A 8 23.89 43.81 -54.61
CA GLY A 8 24.07 42.37 -54.60
C GLY A 8 23.93 41.88 -53.16
N LEU A 9 22.75 41.35 -52.77
CA LEU A 9 22.56 40.32 -51.73
C LEU A 9 21.07 39.98 -51.60
N ILE A 10 20.73 38.77 -52.06
CA ILE A 10 19.46 38.09 -51.80
C ILE A 10 19.53 37.55 -50.37
N ALA A 11 18.68 38.05 -49.47
CA ALA A 11 18.52 37.48 -48.14
C ALA A 11 17.30 36.56 -48.13
N TRP A 12 17.56 35.26 -48.26
CA TRP A 12 16.59 34.20 -47.97
C TRP A 12 16.70 33.91 -46.47
N ALA A 13 15.68 34.24 -45.68
CA ALA A 13 15.61 33.88 -44.28
C ALA A 13 14.55 32.79 -44.10
N CYS A 14 15.03 31.55 -44.04
CA CYS A 14 14.28 30.36 -43.65
C CYS A 14 13.69 30.52 -42.25
N GLY A 15 12.40 30.20 -42.10
CA GLY A 15 11.75 30.05 -40.81
C GLY A 15 12.45 28.98 -39.97
N SER A 16 12.84 29.34 -38.75
CA SER A 16 13.42 28.42 -37.78
C SER A 16 12.31 27.96 -36.84
N ALA A 17 11.72 26.79 -37.10
CA ALA A 17 10.87 26.12 -36.12
C ALA A 17 11.76 25.51 -35.04
N LEU A 18 11.55 25.89 -33.78
CA LEU A 18 12.22 25.30 -32.63
C LEU A 18 11.76 23.85 -32.45
N PRO A 19 12.66 22.90 -32.16
CA PRO A 19 12.24 21.53 -31.85
C PRO A 19 11.62 21.51 -30.46
N VAL A 20 10.35 21.11 -30.37
CA VAL A 20 9.73 20.70 -29.11
C VAL A 20 10.32 19.34 -28.76
N VAL A 21 11.21 19.31 -27.77
CA VAL A 21 11.69 18.05 -27.20
C VAL A 21 10.57 17.50 -26.32
N ALA A 22 9.83 16.54 -26.84
CA ALA A 22 8.90 15.74 -26.04
C ALA A 22 9.72 14.86 -25.09
N VAL A 23 9.74 15.21 -23.81
CA VAL A 23 10.25 14.32 -22.77
C VAL A 23 9.24 13.18 -22.63
N ALA A 24 9.59 12.00 -23.13
CA ALA A 24 8.83 10.79 -22.87
C ALA A 24 8.85 10.56 -21.36
N GLN A 25 7.71 10.76 -20.70
CA GLN A 25 7.52 10.30 -19.32
C GLN A 25 7.58 8.78 -19.37
N ALA A 26 8.64 8.20 -18.80
CA ALA A 26 8.66 6.79 -18.52
C ALA A 26 7.50 6.51 -17.55
N GLU A 27 6.47 5.83 -18.03
CA GLU A 27 5.50 5.18 -17.17
C GLU A 27 6.29 4.19 -16.32
N HIS A 28 6.53 4.54 -15.04
CA HIS A 28 6.98 3.56 -14.07
C HIS A 28 5.88 2.50 -14.00
N ALA A 29 6.12 1.36 -14.64
CA ALA A 29 5.33 0.17 -14.40
C ALA A 29 5.39 -0.09 -12.90
N VAL A 30 4.24 0.04 -12.22
CA VAL A 30 4.10 -0.42 -10.84
C VAL A 30 4.30 -1.92 -10.90
N GLU A 31 5.48 -2.39 -10.52
CA GLU A 31 5.72 -3.82 -10.30
C GLU A 31 4.75 -4.25 -9.20
N THR A 32 3.65 -4.85 -9.62
CA THR A 32 2.64 -5.35 -8.70
C THR A 32 3.26 -6.55 -8.02
N ALA A 33 3.46 -6.47 -6.71
CA ALA A 33 3.97 -7.59 -5.94
C ALA A 33 3.13 -8.85 -6.25
N ALA A 34 3.79 -9.99 -6.36
CA ALA A 34 3.09 -11.25 -6.56
C ALA A 34 2.36 -11.65 -5.28
N ILE A 35 1.09 -12.06 -5.40
CA ILE A 35 0.34 -12.63 -4.28
C ILE A 35 0.83 -14.07 -4.06
N ASP A 36 1.32 -14.36 -2.86
CA ASP A 36 1.63 -15.73 -2.46
C ASP A 36 0.38 -16.39 -1.86
N PRO A 37 -0.15 -17.45 -2.48
CA PRO A 37 -1.36 -18.12 -1.98
C PRO A 37 -1.16 -18.80 -0.63
N SER A 38 0.09 -19.05 -0.19
CA SER A 38 0.37 -19.64 1.12
C SER A 38 0.08 -18.68 2.29
N TRP A 39 -0.12 -17.39 2.03
CA TRP A 39 -0.44 -16.42 3.07
C TRP A 39 -1.84 -16.59 3.64
N LEU A 40 -2.78 -17.18 2.90
CA LEU A 40 -4.18 -17.29 3.31
C LEU A 40 -4.57 -18.76 3.52
N GLN A 41 -5.11 -19.05 4.70
CA GLN A 41 -5.67 -20.34 5.04
C GLN A 41 -7.07 -20.18 5.61
N PHE A 42 -7.94 -21.14 5.34
CA PHE A 42 -9.31 -21.15 5.82
C PHE A 42 -9.70 -22.51 6.38
N ASP A 43 -10.04 -22.53 7.66
CA ASP A 43 -10.68 -23.67 8.31
C ASP A 43 -12.21 -23.51 8.25
N THR A 44 -12.85 -24.33 7.44
CA THR A 44 -14.30 -24.31 7.23
C THR A 44 -15.09 -24.82 8.43
N ALA A 45 -14.49 -25.63 9.32
CA ALA A 45 -15.17 -26.17 10.48
C ALA A 45 -15.31 -25.14 11.60
N THR A 46 -14.30 -24.29 11.77
CA THR A 46 -14.26 -23.23 12.81
C THR A 46 -14.51 -21.83 12.25
N GLN A 47 -14.69 -21.70 10.94
CA GLN A 47 -14.73 -20.44 10.21
C GLN A 47 -13.53 -19.54 10.54
N ALA A 48 -12.36 -20.14 10.74
CA ALA A 48 -11.13 -19.43 11.04
C ALA A 48 -10.39 -19.05 9.75
N VAL A 49 -10.12 -17.76 9.60
CA VAL A 49 -9.29 -17.20 8.52
C VAL A 49 -7.93 -16.86 9.10
N SER A 50 -6.89 -17.55 8.65
CA SER A 50 -5.51 -17.25 9.03
C SER A 50 -4.81 -16.55 7.88
N PHE A 51 -4.22 -15.39 8.16
CA PHE A 51 -3.53 -14.57 7.17
C PHE A 51 -2.12 -14.21 7.65
N GLN A 52 -1.11 -14.46 6.82
CA GLN A 52 0.27 -14.03 7.07
C GLN A 52 0.40 -12.55 6.73
N LEU A 53 0.61 -11.70 7.74
CA LEU A 53 0.77 -10.25 7.60
C LEU A 53 2.24 -9.88 7.80
N ILE A 54 2.96 -9.65 6.70
CA ILE A 54 4.42 -9.45 6.74
C ILE A 54 4.71 -7.97 6.47
N ALA A 55 5.13 -7.25 7.50
CA ALA A 55 5.57 -5.86 7.34
C ALA A 55 6.97 -5.81 6.71
N GLY A 56 7.17 -4.91 5.74
CA GLY A 56 8.47 -4.72 5.10
C GLY A 56 8.98 -5.94 4.34
N LEU A 57 8.09 -6.70 3.68
CA LEU A 57 8.48 -7.90 2.93
C LEU A 57 9.48 -7.57 1.80
N THR A 58 9.32 -6.40 1.18
CA THR A 58 10.21 -5.89 0.12
C THR A 58 10.71 -4.49 0.46
N GLY A 59 11.70 -3.99 -0.30
CA GLY A 59 12.18 -2.61 -0.17
C GLY A 59 11.22 -1.53 -0.72
N LEU A 60 10.04 -1.92 -1.22
CA LEU A 60 9.06 -0.98 -1.77
C LEU A 60 8.70 0.10 -0.74
N ASN A 61 8.66 1.36 -1.19
CA ASN A 61 8.32 2.53 -0.37
C ASN A 61 9.21 2.67 0.88
N GLY A 62 10.50 2.34 0.75
CA GLY A 62 11.41 2.31 1.91
C GLY A 62 10.98 1.29 2.96
N ALA A 63 10.52 0.11 2.51
CA ALA A 63 9.95 -0.98 3.30
C ALA A 63 8.61 -0.69 4.02
N LEU A 64 7.97 0.46 3.74
CA LEU A 64 6.61 0.77 4.20
C LEU A 64 5.54 0.04 3.37
N ASN A 65 5.42 -1.27 3.60
CA ASN A 65 4.46 -2.15 2.94
C ASN A 65 4.01 -3.31 3.85
N PHE A 66 2.83 -3.86 3.55
CA PHE A 66 2.41 -5.18 4.03
C PHE A 66 2.42 -6.16 2.86
N ASN A 67 3.13 -7.27 3.01
CA ASN A 67 3.25 -8.34 2.02
C ASN A 67 3.75 -7.84 0.65
N GLY A 68 4.53 -6.74 0.62
CA GLY A 68 4.98 -6.10 -0.62
C GLY A 68 3.99 -5.12 -1.23
N PHE A 69 2.84 -4.87 -0.60
CA PHE A 69 1.80 -3.94 -1.07
C PHE A 69 1.64 -2.73 -0.15
N ARG A 70 1.17 -1.63 -0.74
CA ARG A 70 0.94 -0.34 -0.09
C ARG A 70 -0.26 0.34 -0.72
N ASP A 71 -0.73 1.44 -0.12
CA ASP A 71 -1.85 2.24 -0.64
C ASP A 71 -3.11 1.42 -0.99
N GLY A 72 -3.37 0.33 -0.26
CA GLY A 72 -4.50 -0.54 -0.52
C GLY A 72 -4.35 -1.48 -1.72
N GLY A 73 -3.13 -1.67 -2.22
CA GLY A 73 -2.83 -2.54 -3.36
C GLY A 73 -3.07 -4.04 -3.14
N LEU A 74 -3.37 -4.45 -1.90
CA LEU A 74 -3.84 -5.79 -1.55
C LEU A 74 -5.16 -5.70 -0.79
N THR A 75 -6.06 -6.64 -1.04
CA THR A 75 -7.33 -6.77 -0.31
C THR A 75 -7.46 -8.17 0.25
N LEU A 76 -7.60 -8.28 1.57
CA LEU A 76 -8.05 -9.50 2.22
C LEU A 76 -9.58 -9.43 2.34
N THR A 77 -10.30 -10.35 1.74
CA THR A 77 -11.76 -10.45 1.86
C THR A 77 -12.13 -11.61 2.77
N VAL A 78 -12.96 -11.38 3.79
CA VAL A 78 -13.36 -12.41 4.76
C VAL A 78 -14.89 -12.50 4.91
N PRO A 79 -15.44 -13.70 5.19
CA PRO A 79 -16.84 -13.85 5.54
C PRO A 79 -17.19 -13.09 6.83
N LEU A 80 -18.34 -12.42 6.85
CA LEU A 80 -18.92 -11.85 8.07
C LEU A 80 -19.05 -12.92 9.16
N GLY A 81 -18.61 -12.60 10.38
CA GLY A 81 -18.63 -13.47 11.55
C GLY A 81 -17.45 -14.44 11.64
N SER A 82 -16.49 -14.42 10.70
CA SER A 82 -15.30 -15.27 10.77
C SER A 82 -14.37 -14.90 11.94
N ASN A 83 -13.66 -15.90 12.44
CA ASN A 83 -12.54 -15.71 13.38
C ASN A 83 -11.28 -15.40 12.57
N VAL A 84 -10.84 -14.14 12.57
CA VAL A 84 -9.66 -13.73 11.81
C VAL A 84 -8.44 -13.74 12.70
N VAL A 85 -7.36 -14.37 12.22
CA VAL A 85 -6.03 -14.34 12.81
C VAL A 85 -5.06 -13.75 11.80
N LEU A 86 -4.51 -12.57 12.11
CA LEU A 86 -3.40 -12.00 11.35
C LEU A 86 -2.11 -12.36 12.08
N HIS A 87 -1.30 -13.20 11.44
CA HIS A 87 0.03 -13.57 11.90
C HIS A 87 1.01 -12.49 11.47
N PHE A 88 1.23 -11.51 12.34
CA PHE A 88 2.11 -10.39 12.06
C PHE A 88 3.57 -10.81 12.23
N ARG A 89 4.41 -10.46 11.26
CA ARG A 89 5.87 -10.48 11.38
C ARG A 89 6.43 -9.19 10.80
N ASN A 90 7.33 -8.53 11.55
CA ASN A 90 8.14 -7.47 10.97
C ASN A 90 9.36 -8.08 10.28
N HIS A 91 9.40 -8.04 8.95
CA HIS A 91 10.57 -8.48 8.17
C HIS A 91 11.55 -7.34 7.87
N ASP A 92 11.16 -6.09 8.09
CA ASP A 92 12.06 -4.95 7.90
C ASP A 92 13.28 -5.09 8.84
N GLY A 93 14.47 -4.89 8.29
CA GLY A 93 15.73 -4.92 9.04
C GLY A 93 16.02 -3.64 9.84
N MET A 94 15.28 -2.56 9.61
CA MET A 94 15.58 -1.21 10.09
C MET A 94 14.41 -0.56 10.82
N LEU A 95 13.21 -0.56 10.24
CA LEU A 95 12.08 0.16 10.82
C LEU A 95 11.23 -0.75 11.74
N PRO A 96 10.75 -0.23 12.88
CA PRO A 96 9.71 -0.91 13.63
C PRO A 96 8.37 -0.76 12.91
N HIS A 97 7.56 -1.81 12.94
CA HIS A 97 6.24 -1.82 12.33
C HIS A 97 5.20 -2.41 13.27
N SER A 98 3.96 -1.98 13.12
CA SER A 98 2.80 -2.49 13.84
C SER A 98 1.65 -2.71 12.86
N ALA A 99 0.54 -3.25 13.36
CA ALA A 99 -0.69 -3.30 12.58
C ALA A 99 -1.91 -3.14 13.49
N GLU A 100 -2.91 -2.45 12.98
CA GLU A 100 -4.28 -2.42 13.50
C GLU A 100 -5.28 -2.47 12.35
N VAL A 101 -6.49 -2.94 12.64
CA VAL A 101 -7.61 -2.85 11.71
C VAL A 101 -8.45 -1.63 12.06
N ILE A 102 -8.59 -0.70 11.13
CA ILE A 102 -9.31 0.56 11.31
C ILE A 102 -10.45 0.70 10.29
N ALA A 103 -11.38 1.63 10.55
CA ALA A 103 -12.39 1.99 9.55
C ALA A 103 -11.71 2.57 8.29
N ASP A 104 -12.28 2.33 7.11
CA ASP A 104 -11.83 3.01 5.89
C ASP A 104 -12.16 4.51 6.00
N THR A 105 -11.14 5.31 6.28
CA THR A 105 -11.25 6.75 6.55
C THR A 105 -10.22 7.53 5.74
N HIS A 106 -10.64 8.69 5.27
CA HIS A 106 -9.81 9.65 4.56
C HIS A 106 -10.09 11.07 5.10
N PRO A 107 -9.06 11.89 5.42
CA PRO A 107 -7.63 11.59 5.31
C PRO A 107 -7.18 10.46 6.26
N LEU A 108 -6.07 9.79 5.91
CA LEU A 108 -5.48 8.75 6.75
C LEU A 108 -5.00 9.37 8.08
N PRO A 109 -5.17 8.67 9.22
CA PRO A 109 -4.72 9.18 10.50
C PRO A 109 -3.19 9.24 10.57
N PRO A 110 -2.61 10.18 11.34
CA PRO A 110 -1.15 10.31 11.48
C PRO A 110 -0.52 9.25 12.39
N GLY A 111 -1.31 8.41 13.06
CA GLY A 111 -0.90 7.40 14.02
C GLY A 111 -2.08 6.48 14.37
N PRO A 112 -2.02 5.75 15.49
CA PRO A 112 -3.06 4.78 15.83
C PRO A 112 -4.39 5.42 16.15
N VAL A 113 -5.47 4.68 15.91
CA VAL A 113 -6.84 5.07 16.28
C VAL A 113 -7.55 3.92 17.01
N ALA A 114 -8.83 4.09 17.33
CA ALA A 114 -9.62 2.99 17.85
C ALA A 114 -9.76 1.89 16.79
N PRO A 115 -9.40 0.63 17.08
CA PRO A 115 -9.58 -0.47 16.14
C PRO A 115 -11.06 -0.69 15.80
N ALA A 116 -11.34 -1.05 14.55
CA ALA A 116 -12.68 -1.33 14.06
C ALA A 116 -13.31 -2.57 14.72
N PHE A 117 -12.48 -3.53 15.11
CA PHE A 117 -12.86 -4.75 15.82
C PHE A 117 -12.09 -4.85 17.13
N ALA A 118 -12.74 -5.38 18.17
CA ALA A 118 -12.10 -5.59 19.46
C ALA A 118 -10.83 -6.44 19.29
N ARG A 119 -9.71 -5.96 19.84
CA ARG A 119 -8.39 -6.62 19.82
C ARG A 119 -7.74 -6.78 18.44
N ALA A 120 -8.25 -6.10 17.41
CA ALA A 120 -7.64 -6.09 16.09
C ALA A 120 -6.42 -5.16 16.00
N LEU A 121 -5.43 -5.37 16.88
CA LEU A 121 -4.17 -4.63 16.95
C LEU A 121 -3.01 -5.51 17.42
N THR A 122 -1.79 -5.16 17.02
CA THR A 122 -0.56 -5.67 17.64
C THR A 122 -0.34 -5.07 19.03
N VAL A 123 0.43 -5.74 19.89
CA VAL A 123 0.73 -5.35 21.28
C VAL A 123 1.42 -3.98 21.45
N ARG A 124 2.07 -3.44 20.41
CA ARG A 124 2.80 -2.16 20.43
C ARG A 124 2.54 -1.35 19.16
N LEU A 125 1.45 -0.58 19.15
CA LEU A 125 1.04 0.18 17.95
C LEU A 125 1.97 1.35 17.61
N GLU A 126 2.17 2.27 18.55
CA GLU A 126 2.99 3.47 18.29
C GLU A 126 4.48 3.14 18.17
N GLN A 127 4.99 2.26 19.03
CA GLN A 127 6.40 1.91 19.07
C GLN A 127 6.78 0.89 17.99
N GLY A 128 5.83 0.06 17.55
CA GLY A 128 6.07 -1.06 16.66
C GLY A 128 6.82 -2.23 17.31
N LEU A 129 6.83 -3.33 16.58
CA LEU A 129 7.65 -4.50 16.79
C LEU A 129 8.93 -4.32 15.95
N ILE A 130 10.10 -4.59 16.55
CA ILE A 130 11.38 -4.47 15.84
C ILE A 130 11.58 -5.65 14.88
N SER A 131 12.66 -5.62 14.10
CA SER A 131 12.99 -6.66 13.11
C SER A 131 12.82 -8.07 13.67
N GLU A 132 12.17 -8.91 12.86
CA GLU A 132 11.85 -10.32 13.07
C GLU A 132 10.94 -10.63 14.26
N GLN A 133 10.46 -9.61 14.99
CA GLN A 133 9.44 -9.82 16.00
C GLN A 133 8.08 -10.08 15.37
N THR A 134 7.32 -10.91 16.09
CA THR A 134 6.01 -11.37 15.67
C THR A 134 4.96 -11.06 16.72
N ASP A 135 3.70 -11.06 16.28
CA ASP A 135 2.53 -11.02 17.14
C ASP A 135 1.34 -11.61 16.38
N ASP A 136 0.33 -12.07 17.11
CA ASP A 136 -0.89 -12.61 16.51
C ASP A 136 -2.09 -11.73 16.88
N ILE A 137 -2.65 -11.09 15.86
CA ILE A 137 -3.84 -10.26 16.00
C ILE A 137 -5.06 -11.15 15.81
N ARG A 138 -5.95 -11.20 16.80
CA ARG A 138 -7.15 -12.07 16.77
C ARG A 138 -8.41 -11.27 17.02
N PHE A 139 -9.36 -11.34 16.10
CA PHE A 139 -10.64 -10.67 16.21
C PHE A 139 -11.75 -11.42 15.47
N ILE A 140 -13.00 -11.08 15.80
CA ILE A 140 -14.17 -11.55 15.06
C ILE A 140 -14.55 -10.44 14.07
N ALA A 141 -14.67 -10.78 12.79
CA ALA A 141 -15.13 -9.85 11.76
C ALA A 141 -16.67 -9.69 11.84
N ASP A 142 -17.18 -9.11 12.93
CA ASP A 142 -18.60 -9.06 13.29
C ASP A 142 -19.40 -7.89 12.64
N ARG A 143 -18.71 -7.05 11.87
CA ARG A 143 -19.27 -5.90 11.15
C ARG A 143 -18.85 -5.95 9.69
N GLY A 144 -19.84 -5.92 8.80
CA GLY A 144 -19.62 -5.88 7.36
C GLY A 144 -19.12 -4.52 6.87
N GLY A 145 -18.41 -4.51 5.75
CA GLY A 145 -17.93 -3.30 5.07
C GLY A 145 -16.42 -3.25 4.88
N SER A 146 -15.97 -2.08 4.40
CA SER A 146 -14.57 -1.78 4.07
C SER A 146 -13.80 -1.28 5.29
N HIS A 147 -12.61 -1.84 5.47
CA HIS A 147 -11.68 -1.55 6.56
C HIS A 147 -10.25 -1.51 6.00
N LEU A 148 -9.32 -0.98 6.80
CA LEU A 148 -7.90 -0.96 6.46
C LEU A 148 -7.13 -1.79 7.49
N ILE A 149 -6.19 -2.61 7.03
CA ILE A 149 -5.08 -3.12 7.86
C ILE A 149 -3.97 -2.08 7.74
N PHE A 150 -3.70 -1.37 8.82
CA PHE A 150 -2.98 -0.10 8.85
C PHE A 150 -1.79 -0.16 9.82
N CYS A 151 -0.63 0.36 9.44
CA CYS A 151 0.51 0.48 10.34
C CYS A 151 0.33 1.67 11.28
N GLY A 152 0.17 1.40 12.57
CA GLY A 152 -0.06 2.41 13.61
C GLY A 152 1.18 3.21 14.03
N VAL A 153 2.38 2.83 13.58
CA VAL A 153 3.59 3.62 13.89
C VAL A 153 3.42 5.03 13.29
N PRO A 154 3.65 6.12 14.05
CA PRO A 154 3.37 7.48 13.59
C PRO A 154 3.96 7.78 12.20
N GLY A 155 3.10 8.26 11.31
CA GLY A 155 3.44 8.60 9.93
C GLY A 155 3.48 7.43 8.94
N HIS A 156 3.66 6.17 9.37
CA HIS A 156 3.84 5.04 8.45
C HIS A 156 2.60 4.77 7.61
N GLY A 157 1.44 4.62 8.25
CA GLY A 157 0.20 4.40 7.53
C GLY A 157 -0.19 5.60 6.65
N ALA A 158 0.02 6.84 7.12
CA ALA A 158 -0.17 8.06 6.32
C ALA A 158 0.77 8.14 5.10
N ALA A 159 1.96 7.52 5.19
CA ALA A 159 2.91 7.37 4.09
C ALA A 159 2.62 6.15 3.18
N GLY A 160 1.47 5.50 3.37
CA GLY A 160 0.96 4.46 2.47
C GLY A 160 1.05 3.03 3.00
N MET A 161 1.51 2.81 4.25
CA MET A 161 1.63 1.47 4.81
C MET A 161 0.29 0.91 5.31
N TRP A 162 -0.54 0.52 4.35
CA TRP A 162 -1.83 -0.12 4.61
C TRP A 162 -2.31 -0.96 3.41
N ILE A 163 -3.11 -1.97 3.73
CA ILE A 163 -3.84 -2.83 2.77
C ILE A 163 -5.32 -2.88 3.17
N ARG A 164 -6.20 -3.40 2.32
CA ARG A 164 -7.64 -3.42 2.56
C ARG A 164 -8.06 -4.70 3.28
N LEU A 165 -9.09 -4.58 4.12
CA LEU A 165 -9.88 -5.68 4.64
C LEU A 165 -11.35 -5.45 4.28
N GLU A 166 -11.93 -6.40 3.55
CA GLU A 166 -13.35 -6.39 3.20
C GLU A 166 -14.09 -7.49 3.96
N VAL A 167 -15.15 -7.12 4.68
CA VAL A 167 -15.97 -8.08 5.42
C VAL A 167 -17.33 -8.20 4.74
N LEU A 168 -17.60 -9.36 4.13
CA LEU A 168 -18.78 -9.57 3.29
C LEU A 168 -19.68 -10.67 3.85
N GLY A 169 -20.98 -10.39 3.96
CA GLY A 169 -21.98 -11.39 4.37
C GLY A 169 -22.42 -12.34 3.24
N SER A 170 -22.10 -12.01 1.99
CA SER A 170 -22.51 -12.77 0.79
C SER A 170 -21.54 -13.90 0.41
N ILE A 171 -20.37 -13.99 1.05
CA ILE A 171 -19.34 -14.99 0.75
C ILE A 171 -19.20 -16.01 1.88
N ARG A 172 -18.67 -17.20 1.54
CA ARG A 172 -18.41 -18.29 2.51
C ARG A 172 -16.95 -18.69 2.61
N THR A 173 -16.11 -18.20 1.69
CA THR A 173 -14.68 -18.49 1.61
C THR A 173 -13.93 -17.16 1.48
N PRO A 174 -12.81 -16.95 2.20
CA PRO A 174 -12.00 -15.76 2.05
C PRO A 174 -11.19 -15.77 0.74
N SER A 175 -10.68 -14.60 0.34
CA SER A 175 -9.82 -14.41 -0.83
C SER A 175 -8.87 -13.24 -0.65
#